data_AF-A0A353VXE5-F1
#
_entry.id   AF-A0A353VXE5-F1
#
_cell.length_a   1.000
_cell.length_b   1.000
_cell.length_c   1.000
_cell.angle_alpha   90.00
_cell.angle_beta   90.00
_cell.angle_gamma   90.00
#
_symmetry.space_group_name_H-M   'P 1'
#
loop_
_entity.id
_entity.type
_entity.pdbx_description
1 polymer ?
#
loop_
_entity_poly.entity_id
_entity_poly.type
_entity_poly.pdbx_seq_one_letter_code
_entity_poly.pdbx_strand_id
1 'polypeptide(L)'
;PDPWPKKRHHKRRLINKELIKLIKKKLVMHGRLHIATDWEDYANYIMEIGNADSELINLAGYNNYSPRPEWRAETRFEHRGKKLEHNVWDLCYGLI
;
A
#
# COMPACT_ATOMS: atom_id res chain seq x y z
N PRO A 1 -0.96 4.11 -6.59
CA PRO A 1 -0.64 3.38 -7.85
C PRO A 1 -1.95 3.06 -8.58
N ASP A 2 -1.96 2.95 -9.91
CA ASP A 2 -3.22 2.69 -10.64
C ASP A 2 -3.88 1.39 -10.13
N PRO A 3 -5.16 1.44 -9.71
CA PRO A 3 -5.79 0.33 -9.00
C PRO A 3 -6.26 -0.81 -9.90
N TRP A 4 -6.44 -0.53 -11.20
CA TRP A 4 -6.92 -1.47 -12.20
C TRP A 4 -8.16 -2.26 -11.74
N PRO A 5 -9.32 -1.59 -11.60
CA PRO A 5 -10.50 -2.17 -10.92
C PRO A 5 -11.13 -3.36 -11.65
N LYS A 6 -10.87 -3.51 -12.96
CA LYS A 6 -11.39 -4.65 -13.74
C LYS A 6 -10.50 -5.87 -13.49
N LYS A 7 -11.10 -7.02 -13.11
CA LYS A 7 -10.40 -8.30 -12.86
C LYS A 7 -9.35 -8.65 -13.91
N ARG A 8 -9.68 -8.51 -15.20
CA ARG A 8 -8.76 -8.77 -16.33
C ARG A 8 -7.47 -7.93 -16.32
N HIS A 9 -7.45 -6.81 -15.60
CA HIS A 9 -6.32 -5.89 -15.50
C HIS A 9 -5.54 -6.04 -14.19
N HIS A 10 -5.92 -6.94 -13.27
CA HIS A 10 -5.22 -7.09 -11.99
C HIS A 10 -3.73 -7.41 -12.17
N LYS A 11 -3.36 -8.11 -13.26
CA LYS A 11 -1.96 -8.38 -13.63
C LYS A 11 -1.12 -7.11 -13.93
N ARG A 12 -1.77 -5.95 -14.11
CA ARG A 12 -1.13 -4.65 -14.34
C ARG A 12 -0.88 -3.86 -13.06
N ARG A 13 -1.34 -4.38 -11.90
CA ARG A 13 -1.09 -3.77 -10.59
C ARG A 13 0.41 -3.73 -10.34
N LEU A 14 0.92 -2.53 -10.10
CA LEU A 14 2.33 -2.29 -9.80
C LEU A 14 2.79 -3.08 -8.57
N ILE A 15 2.01 -2.99 -7.49
CA ILE A 15 2.30 -3.70 -6.25
C ILE A 15 1.84 -5.15 -6.42
N ASN A 16 2.79 -6.06 -6.35
CA ASN A 16 2.59 -7.50 -6.43
C ASN A 16 3.71 -8.20 -5.65
N LYS A 17 3.63 -9.53 -5.54
CA LYS A 17 4.60 -10.35 -4.79
C LYS A 17 6.04 -10.20 -5.29
N GLU A 18 6.23 -10.12 -6.61
CA GLU A 18 7.56 -10.01 -7.22
C GLU A 18 8.21 -8.66 -6.91
N LEU A 19 7.45 -7.57 -7.05
CA LEU A 19 7.95 -6.23 -6.73
C LEU A 19 8.28 -6.10 -5.24
N ILE A 20 7.42 -6.62 -4.36
CA ILE A 20 7.70 -6.60 -2.91
C ILE A 20 9.00 -7.34 -2.61
N LYS A 21 9.21 -8.53 -3.19
CA LYS A 21 10.47 -9.28 -3.06
C LYS A 21 11.69 -8.49 -3.53
N LEU A 22 11.57 -7.69 -4.60
CA LEU A 22 12.64 -6.83 -5.08
C LEU A 22 12.91 -5.65 -4.13
N ILE A 23 11.85 -5.00 -3.63
CA ILE A 23 11.95 -3.88 -2.69
C ILE A 23 12.62 -4.34 -1.39
N LYS A 24 12.23 -5.50 -0.84
CA LYS A 24 12.83 -6.05 0.39
C LYS A 24 14.34 -6.16 0.30
N LYS A 25 14.88 -6.61 -0.85
CA LYS A 25 16.33 -6.71 -1.08
C LYS A 25 17.07 -5.36 -1.05
N LYS A 26 16.36 -4.24 -1.16
CA LYS A 26 16.90 -2.88 -1.16
C LYS A 26 16.52 -2.10 0.08
N LEU A 27 15.61 -2.63 0.90
CA LEU A 27 15.16 -1.97 2.12
C LEU A 27 16.22 -2.18 3.20
N VAL A 28 16.74 -1.07 3.73
CA VAL A 28 17.70 -1.09 4.84
C VAL A 28 17.00 -1.45 6.15
N MET A 29 17.78 -1.83 7.17
CA MET A 29 17.26 -1.96 8.53
C MET A 29 16.56 -0.66 8.95
N HIS A 30 15.38 -0.78 9.58
CA HIS A 30 14.47 0.33 9.92
C HIS A 30 13.88 1.10 8.72
N GLY A 31 14.16 0.67 7.48
CA GLY A 31 13.51 1.18 6.28
C GLY A 31 12.02 0.83 6.27
N ARG A 32 11.22 1.68 5.62
CA ARG A 32 9.77 1.53 5.54
C ARG A 32 9.30 1.44 4.10
N LEU A 33 8.48 0.44 3.80
CA LEU A 33 7.68 0.39 2.58
C LEU A 33 6.32 1.01 2.89
N HIS A 34 6.10 2.24 2.43
CA HIS A 34 4.82 2.94 2.56
C HIS A 34 4.08 2.96 1.22
N ILE A 35 2.85 2.47 1.22
CA ILE A 35 1.98 2.39 0.06
C ILE A 35 0.65 3.08 0.40
N ALA A 36 0.16 3.92 -0.49
CA ALA A 36 -1.16 4.55 -0.37
C ALA A 36 -1.99 4.26 -1.63
N THR A 37 -3.26 3.90 -1.45
CA THR A 37 -4.21 3.67 -2.55
C THR A 37 -5.61 4.14 -2.17
N ASP A 38 -6.39 4.56 -3.14
CA ASP A 38 -7.79 5.00 -3.03
C ASP A 38 -8.78 3.92 -3.49
N TRP A 39 -8.35 2.65 -3.50
CA TRP A 39 -9.14 1.51 -3.95
C TRP A 39 -9.08 0.37 -2.95
N GLU A 40 -10.20 0.05 -2.32
CA GLU A 40 -10.29 -0.91 -1.22
C GLU A 40 -9.81 -2.31 -1.61
N ASP A 41 -10.26 -2.85 -2.75
CA ASP A 41 -9.81 -4.19 -3.20
C ASP A 41 -8.31 -4.26 -3.44
N TYR A 42 -7.68 -3.12 -3.76
CA TYR A 42 -6.25 -3.07 -3.97
C TYR A 42 -5.53 -2.97 -2.63
N ALA A 43 -6.06 -2.19 -1.69
CA ALA A 43 -5.58 -2.13 -0.31
C ALA A 43 -5.63 -3.52 0.34
N ASN A 44 -6.75 -4.22 0.23
CA ASN A 44 -6.93 -5.60 0.71
C ASN A 44 -5.94 -6.58 0.06
N TYR A 45 -5.72 -6.47 -1.26
CA TYR A 45 -4.73 -7.30 -1.96
C TYR A 45 -3.30 -7.04 -1.49
N ILE A 46 -2.93 -5.78 -1.24
CA ILE A 46 -1.61 -5.42 -0.70
C ILE A 46 -1.45 -5.97 0.71
N MET A 47 -2.50 -5.86 1.55
CA MET A 47 -2.53 -6.41 2.89
C MET A 47 -2.35 -7.93 2.89
N GLU A 48 -3.04 -8.64 2.00
CA GLU A 48 -2.91 -10.09 1.82
C GLU A 48 -1.46 -10.48 1.48
N ILE A 49 -0.82 -9.77 0.54
CA ILE A 49 0.57 -10.05 0.18
C ILE A 49 1.52 -9.77 1.35
N GLY A 50 1.33 -8.64 2.04
CA GLY A 50 2.17 -8.25 3.17
C GLY A 50 2.08 -9.25 4.32
N ASN A 51 0.86 -9.69 4.66
CA ASN A 51 0.63 -10.67 5.72
C ASN A 51 1.16 -12.07 5.38
N ALA A 52 1.22 -12.42 4.09
CA ALA A 52 1.77 -13.70 3.63
C ALA A 52 3.31 -13.74 3.64
N ASP A 53 3.98 -12.61 3.85
CA ASP A 53 5.44 -12.49 3.84
C ASP A 53 5.98 -12.43 5.27
N SER A 54 6.64 -13.49 5.72
CA SER A 54 7.15 -13.62 7.09
C SER A 54 8.28 -12.65 7.43
N GLU A 55 8.88 -11.98 6.46
CA GLU A 55 9.94 -10.98 6.70
C GLU A 55 9.38 -9.55 6.83
N LEU A 56 8.08 -9.36 6.56
CA LEU A 56 7.42 -8.07 6.68
C LEU A 56 6.59 -7.97 7.95
N ILE A 57 6.73 -6.84 8.64
CA ILE A 57 5.86 -6.46 9.76
C ILE A 57 4.99 -5.29 9.34
N ASN A 58 3.68 -5.42 9.49
CA ASN A 58 2.77 -4.28 9.39
C ASN A 58 2.95 -3.37 10.62
N LEU A 59 3.42 -2.15 10.39
CA LEU A 59 3.74 -1.19 11.45
C LEU A 59 2.50 -0.62 12.13
N ALA A 60 1.31 -0.76 11.53
CA ALA A 60 0.03 -0.40 12.15
C ALA A 60 -0.62 -1.58 12.92
N GLY A 61 0.02 -2.76 12.93
CA GLY A 61 -0.53 -3.99 13.50
C GLY A 61 -1.16 -4.91 12.45
N TYR A 62 -1.36 -6.17 12.82
CA TYR A 62 -1.90 -7.18 11.92
C TYR A 62 -3.30 -6.78 11.41
N ASN A 63 -3.51 -6.87 10.09
CA ASN A 63 -4.76 -6.45 9.42
C ASN A 63 -5.19 -4.99 9.62
N ASN A 64 -4.28 -4.10 10.00
CA ASN A 64 -4.59 -2.68 10.18
C ASN A 64 -4.05 -1.81 9.04
N TYR A 65 -4.77 -0.72 8.79
CA TYR A 65 -4.30 0.37 7.96
C TYR A 65 -3.54 1.40 8.79
N SER A 66 -2.49 1.97 8.20
CA SER A 66 -1.70 3.02 8.83
C SER A 66 -2.44 4.37 8.78
N PRO A 67 -2.30 5.23 9.79
CA PRO A 67 -2.77 6.59 9.69
C PRO A 67 -2.04 7.32 8.55
N ARG A 68 -2.71 8.24 7.88
CA ARG A 68 -2.08 9.11 6.89
C ARG A 68 -0.96 9.90 7.58
N PRO A 69 0.29 9.82 7.12
CA PRO A 69 1.37 10.60 7.72
C PRO A 69 1.29 12.07 7.32
N GLU A 70 1.66 12.96 8.24
CA GLU A 70 1.64 14.42 8.05
C GLU A 70 2.54 14.89 6.90
N TRP A 71 3.64 14.19 6.64
CA TRP A 71 4.59 14.53 5.58
C TRP A 71 4.08 14.19 4.17
N ARG A 72 2.99 13.43 4.04
CA ARG A 72 2.42 13.07 2.73
C ARG A 72 1.57 14.21 2.20
N ALA A 73 2.20 15.08 1.42
CA ALA A 73 1.53 16.17 0.73
C ALA A 73 0.30 15.66 -0.05
N GLU A 74 -0.78 16.41 -0.02
CA GLU A 74 -1.98 16.10 -0.80
C GLU A 74 -1.70 16.22 -2.28
N THR A 75 -2.04 15.17 -3.02
CA THR A 75 -1.94 15.22 -4.48
C THR A 75 -3.14 15.97 -5.06
N ARG A 76 -2.99 16.52 -6.28
CA ARG A 76 -4.11 17.13 -7.02
C ARG A 76 -5.29 16.16 -7.21
N PHE A 77 -5.03 14.86 -7.24
CA PHE A 77 -6.06 13.81 -7.35
C PHE A 77 -6.85 13.66 -6.05
N GLU A 78 -6.17 13.65 -4.91
CA GLU A 78 -6.81 13.61 -3.59
C GLU A 78 -7.65 14.86 -3.33
N HIS A 79 -7.20 16.02 -3.78
CA HIS A 79 -7.96 17.27 -3.65
C HIS A 79 -9.28 17.24 -4.44
N ARG A 80 -9.31 16.55 -5.59
CA ARG A 80 -10.56 16.29 -6.33
C ARG A 80 -11.40 15.22 -5.64
N GLY A 81 -10.77 14.17 -5.11
CA GLY A 81 -11.44 13.06 -4.43
C GLY A 81 -12.07 13.41 -3.09
N LYS A 82 -11.56 14.42 -2.38
CA LYS A 82 -12.15 14.95 -1.13
C LYS A 82 -13.57 15.48 -1.30
N LYS A 83 -13.92 15.99 -2.49
CA LYS A 83 -15.31 16.40 -2.80
C LYS A 83 -16.27 15.21 -2.93
N LEU A 84 -15.73 13.99 -3.00
CA LEU A 84 -16.45 12.74 -3.24
C LEU A 84 -16.29 11.74 -2.08
N GLU A 85 -15.73 12.17 -0.94
CA GLU A 85 -15.49 11.32 0.25
C GLU A 85 -14.72 10.01 -0.04
N HIS A 86 -13.80 10.03 -1.02
CA HIS A 86 -13.01 8.84 -1.31
C HIS A 86 -12.05 8.52 -0.17
N ASN A 87 -12.21 7.34 0.41
CA ASN A 87 -11.28 6.78 1.39
C ASN A 87 -9.91 6.53 0.75
N VAL A 88 -8.85 6.83 1.51
CA VAL A 88 -7.49 6.49 1.15
C VAL A 88 -6.96 5.54 2.21
N TRP A 89 -6.41 4.41 1.76
CA TRP A 89 -5.81 3.40 2.60
C TRP A 89 -4.29 3.52 2.51
N ASP A 90 -3.67 3.87 3.63
CA ASP A 90 -2.23 3.88 3.80
C ASP A 90 -1.79 2.55 4.46
N LEU A 91 -0.75 1.90 3.95
CA LEU A 91 -0.12 0.71 4.52
C LEU A 91 1.38 0.93 4.67
N CYS A 92 1.92 0.71 5.88
CA CYS A 92 3.33 0.83 6.17
C CYS A 92 3.90 -0.49 6.68
N TYR A 93 4.90 -1.02 5.98
CA TYR A 93 5.62 -2.22 6.36
C TYR A 93 7.09 -1.92 6.69
N GLY A 94 7.63 -2.63 7.67
CA GLY A 94 9.06 -2.72 7.95
C GLY A 94 9.58 -4.14 7.76
N LEU A 95 10.90 -4.32 7.76
CA LEU A 95 11.52 -5.64 7.89
C LEU A 95 11.63 -6.04 9.37
N ILE A 96 11.61 -7.36 9.62
CA ILE A 96 12.05 -7.95 10.91
C ILE A 96 13.53 -7.66 11.16
#